data_AF-A0A1I1HN64-F1
#
_entry.id   AF-A0A1I1HN64-F1
#
_cell.length_a   1.000
_cell.length_b   1.000
_cell.length_c   1.000
_cell.angle_alpha   90.00
_cell.angle_beta   90.00
_cell.angle_gamma   90.00
#
_symmetry.space_group_name_H-M   'P 1'
#
loop_
_entity.id
_entity.type
_entity.pdbx_description
1 polymer ?
#
loop_
_entity_poly.entity_id
_entity_poly.type
_entity_poly.pdbx_seq_one_letter_code
_entity_poly.pdbx_strand_id
1 'polypeptide(L)'
;MTKESNPEFDEKRFKEDRAAWCRTYVHVWSDLSGGVYDKEAIENAADEHWQRSPNSDPVQIATIEFIKVDGNHSSGEGNDNSV
;
A
#
# COMPACT_ATOMS: atom_id res chain seq x y z
N MET A 1 -27.95 -31.78 -12.09
CA MET A 1 -26.61 -31.35 -12.53
C MET A 1 -26.28 -30.05 -11.81
N THR A 2 -25.37 -30.10 -10.84
CA THR A 2 -24.99 -28.92 -10.04
C THR A 2 -23.63 -28.40 -10.48
N LYS A 3 -23.62 -27.09 -10.78
CA LYS A 3 -22.49 -26.15 -10.82
C LYS A 3 -21.36 -26.44 -11.81
N GLU A 4 -21.23 -25.53 -12.76
CA GLU A 4 -19.96 -24.83 -12.90
C GLU A 4 -20.29 -23.37 -13.23
N SER A 5 -20.28 -22.53 -12.19
CA SER A 5 -20.32 -21.08 -12.37
C SER A 5 -19.05 -20.72 -13.12
N ASN A 6 -19.19 -20.46 -14.41
CA ASN A 6 -18.13 -19.91 -15.24
C ASN A 6 -17.59 -18.68 -14.50
N PRO A 7 -16.32 -18.68 -14.05
CA PRO A 7 -15.73 -17.50 -13.43
C PRO A 7 -15.45 -16.53 -14.57
N GLU A 8 -16.47 -15.86 -15.08
CA GLU A 8 -16.27 -14.62 -15.78
C GLU A 8 -15.44 -13.75 -14.84
N PHE A 9 -14.17 -13.57 -15.22
CA PHE A 9 -13.27 -12.63 -14.60
C PHE A 9 -13.97 -11.28 -14.72
N ASP A 10 -14.72 -10.93 -13.67
CA ASP A 10 -15.60 -9.78 -13.66
C ASP A 10 -14.69 -8.56 -13.56
N GLU A 11 -14.24 -8.08 -14.73
CA GLU A 11 -13.27 -6.99 -14.86
C GLU A 11 -13.74 -5.75 -14.07
N LYS A 12 -15.07 -5.57 -13.98
CA LYS A 12 -15.69 -4.55 -13.17
C LYS A 12 -15.42 -4.78 -11.68
N ARG A 13 -15.68 -5.99 -11.16
CA ARG A 13 -15.33 -6.37 -9.79
C ARG A 13 -13.84 -6.20 -9.50
N PHE A 14 -12.97 -6.62 -10.42
CA PHE A 14 -11.52 -6.45 -10.29
C PHE A 14 -11.10 -4.96 -10.25
N LYS A 15 -11.74 -4.09 -11.05
CA LYS A 15 -11.54 -2.63 -11.01
C LYS A 15 -12.06 -2.01 -9.71
N GLU A 16 -13.18 -2.50 -9.19
CA GLU A 16 -13.74 -2.07 -7.90
C GLU A 16 -12.84 -2.50 -6.73
N ASP A 17 -12.34 -3.73 -6.75
CA ASP A 17 -11.38 -4.27 -5.77
C ASP A 17 -10.07 -3.47 -5.80
N ARG A 18 -9.53 -3.16 -6.99
CA ARG A 18 -8.37 -2.24 -7.15
C ARG A 18 -8.62 -0.89 -6.51
N ALA A 19 -9.73 -0.24 -6.90
CA ALA A 19 -10.03 1.11 -6.45
C ALA A 19 -10.29 1.17 -4.94
N ALA A 20 -10.87 0.13 -4.34
CA ALA A 20 -11.04 0.02 -2.90
C ALA A 20 -9.71 -0.19 -2.18
N TRP A 21 -8.84 -1.04 -2.72
CA TRP A 21 -7.52 -1.33 -2.19
C TRP A 21 -6.64 -0.07 -2.19
N CYS A 22 -6.49 0.59 -3.34
CA CYS A 22 -5.65 1.79 -3.47
C CYS A 22 -6.17 2.94 -2.59
N ARG A 23 -7.49 3.13 -2.49
CA ARG A 23 -8.07 4.13 -1.59
C ARG A 23 -7.75 3.87 -0.12
N THR A 24 -7.80 2.61 0.30
CA THR A 24 -7.47 2.23 1.68
C THR A 24 -6.00 2.49 1.98
N TYR A 25 -5.11 2.13 1.05
CA TYR A 25 -3.68 2.38 1.16
C TYR A 25 -3.37 3.88 1.34
N VAL A 26 -3.91 4.73 0.46
CA VAL A 26 -3.72 6.19 0.50
C VAL A 26 -4.28 6.79 1.79
N HIS A 27 -5.42 6.30 2.27
CA HIS A 27 -6.03 6.79 3.51
C HIS A 27 -5.14 6.51 4.73
N VAL A 28 -4.58 5.30 4.82
CA VAL A 28 -3.63 4.95 5.90
C VAL A 28 -2.39 5.82 5.84
N TRP A 29 -1.85 6.08 4.65
CA TRP A 29 -0.74 7.02 4.47
C TRP A 29 -1.09 8.44 4.94
N SER A 30 -2.29 8.91 4.61
CA SER A 30 -2.78 10.21 5.07
C SER A 30 -2.88 10.27 6.60
N ASP A 31 -3.40 9.22 7.24
CA ASP A 31 -3.52 9.15 8.70
C ASP A 31 -2.16 9.11 9.39
N LEU A 32 -1.23 8.30 8.89
CA LEU A 32 0.12 8.13 9.46
C LEU A 32 0.99 9.38 9.29
N SER A 33 0.90 10.05 8.13
CA SER A 33 1.66 11.27 7.84
C SER A 33 1.05 12.56 8.40
N GLY A 34 -0.14 12.48 9.02
CA GLY A 34 -0.90 13.68 9.41
C GLY A 34 -1.34 14.53 8.21
N GLY A 35 -1.49 13.93 7.03
CA GLY A 35 -1.86 14.59 5.79
C GLY A 35 -0.70 15.21 5.00
N VAL A 36 0.56 14.99 5.42
CA VAL A 36 1.75 15.53 4.75
C VAL A 36 2.48 14.42 3.98
N TYR A 37 2.10 14.22 2.72
CA TYR A 37 2.72 13.24 1.83
C TYR A 37 2.58 13.66 0.36
N ASP A 38 3.43 13.12 -0.50
CA ASP A 38 3.28 13.29 -1.94
C ASP A 38 2.15 12.37 -2.44
N LYS A 39 1.01 12.97 -2.75
CA LYS A 39 -0.19 12.22 -3.11
C LYS A 39 -0.02 11.40 -4.39
N GLU A 40 0.66 11.95 -5.40
CA GLU A 40 0.85 11.27 -6.68
C GLU A 40 1.78 10.06 -6.52
N ALA A 41 2.87 10.21 -5.77
CA ALA A 41 3.80 9.13 -5.46
C ALA A 41 3.12 8.01 -4.66
N ILE A 42 2.29 8.35 -3.67
CA ILE A 42 1.56 7.36 -2.86
C ILE A 42 0.45 6.67 -3.65
N GLU A 43 -0.26 7.38 -4.54
CA GLU A 43 -1.24 6.77 -5.44
C GLU A 43 -0.57 5.80 -6.44
N ASN A 44 0.60 6.15 -6.97
CA ASN A 44 1.38 5.25 -7.84
C ASN A 44 1.87 4.01 -7.07
N ALA A 45 2.45 4.21 -5.88
CA ALA A 45 2.90 3.10 -5.04
C ALA A 45 1.74 2.16 -4.67
N ALA A 46 0.56 2.71 -4.36
CA ALA A 46 -0.63 1.92 -4.09
C ALA A 46 -0.99 1.01 -5.28
N ASP A 47 -0.95 1.55 -6.50
CA ASP A 47 -1.21 0.79 -7.71
C ASP A 47 -0.20 -0.34 -7.93
N GLU A 48 1.09 -0.04 -7.78
CA GLU A 48 2.18 -1.01 -7.94
C GLU A 48 2.05 -2.16 -6.94
N HIS A 49 1.74 -1.86 -5.68
CA HIS A 49 1.55 -2.87 -4.65
C HIS A 49 0.33 -3.76 -4.91
N TRP A 50 -0.78 -3.17 -5.34
CA TRP A 50 -1.97 -3.94 -5.71
C TRP A 50 -1.69 -4.85 -6.91
N GLN A 51 -1.02 -4.36 -7.96
CA GLN A 51 -0.67 -5.19 -9.13
C GLN A 51 0.24 -6.37 -8.75
N ARG A 52 1.18 -6.13 -7.82
CA ARG A 52 2.10 -7.18 -7.35
C ARG A 52 1.43 -8.19 -6.42
N SER A 53 0.44 -7.77 -5.64
CA SER A 53 -0.20 -8.61 -4.61
C SER A 53 -1.63 -8.16 -4.33
N PRO A 54 -2.59 -8.43 -5.23
CA PRO A 54 -3.95 -7.90 -5.15
C PRO A 54 -4.78 -8.44 -3.99
N ASN A 55 -4.37 -9.59 -3.43
CA ASN A 55 -5.00 -10.23 -2.27
C ASN A 55 -4.36 -9.84 -0.92
N SER A 56 -3.38 -8.93 -0.94
CA SER A 56 -2.71 -8.46 0.30
C SER A 56 -3.60 -7.46 1.05
N ASP A 57 -3.32 -7.27 2.34
CA ASP A 57 -4.02 -6.29 3.16
C ASP A 57 -3.45 -4.87 2.91
N PRO A 58 -4.24 -3.93 2.36
CA PRO A 58 -3.74 -2.59 2.03
C PRO A 58 -3.27 -1.80 3.26
N VAL A 59 -3.85 -2.04 4.44
CA VAL A 59 -3.48 -1.36 5.68
C VAL A 59 -2.11 -1.81 6.16
N GLN A 60 -1.86 -3.12 6.17
CA GLN A 60 -0.55 -3.67 6.54
C GLN A 60 0.55 -3.21 5.58
N ILE A 61 0.31 -3.26 4.27
CA ILE A 61 1.32 -2.81 3.29
C ILE A 61 1.58 -1.31 3.45
N ALA A 62 0.55 -0.46 3.54
CA ALA A 62 0.72 0.98 3.74
C ALA A 62 1.51 1.29 5.02
N THR A 63 1.19 0.61 6.13
CA THR A 63 1.88 0.79 7.41
C THR A 63 3.35 0.40 7.31
N ILE A 64 3.66 -0.74 6.69
CA ILE A 64 5.05 -1.22 6.52
C ILE A 64 5.85 -0.26 5.64
N GLU A 65 5.29 0.17 4.51
CA GLU A 65 5.98 1.10 3.60
C GLU A 65 6.19 2.47 4.25
N PHE A 66 5.21 2.97 5.01
CA PHE A 66 5.37 4.19 5.80
C PHE A 66 6.52 4.06 6.80
N ILE A 67 6.56 2.98 7.58
CA ILE A 67 7.63 2.74 8.57
C ILE A 67 8.99 2.61 7.87
N LYS A 68 9.07 2.07 6.65
CA LYS A 68 10.35 2.02 5.90
C LYS A 68 10.80 3.42 5.51
N VAL A 69 9.90 4.27 5.01
CA VAL A 69 10.22 5.63 4.60
C VAL A 69 10.57 6.49 5.82
N ASP A 70 9.76 6.44 6.87
CA ASP A 70 9.98 7.19 8.13
C ASP A 70 11.14 6.63 8.96
N GLY A 71 11.30 5.31 9.01
CA GLY A 71 12.42 4.64 9.67
C GLY A 71 13.77 4.85 8.99
N ASN A 72 13.76 5.19 7.69
CA ASN A 72 14.96 5.66 6.99
C ASN A 72 15.37 7.09 7.42
N HIS A 73 14.51 7.83 8.14
CA HIS A 73 14.91 9.04 8.88
C HIS A 73 15.46 8.73 10.29
N SER A 74 15.18 7.55 10.86
CA SER A 74 15.57 7.19 12.23
C SER A 74 16.82 6.30 12.33
N SER A 75 17.35 5.79 11.21
CA SER A 75 18.62 5.02 11.19
C SER A 75 19.81 5.94 10.87
N GLY A 76 19.95 7.00 11.67
CA GLY A 76 21.03 7.98 11.59
C GLY A 76 21.84 8.12 12.88
N GLU A 77 21.69 7.21 13.85
CA GLU A 77 22.52 7.19 15.07
C GLU A 77 23.34 5.90 15.16
N GLY A 78 24.46 5.90 14.44
CA GLY A 78 25.65 5.10 14.73
C GLY A 78 26.77 6.07 15.10
N ASN A 79 26.81 6.43 16.38
CA ASN A 79 27.68 7.41 17.02
C ASN A 79 29.18 7.26 16.67
N ASP A 80 29.80 8.40 16.36
CA ASP A 80 31.25 8.64 16.28
C ASP A 80 31.90 8.37 17.65
N ASN A 81 32.93 7.51 17.72
CA ASN A 81 34.09 7.67 18.63
C ASN A 81 35.11 6.54 18.39
N SER A 82 36.06 6.74 17.48
CA SER A 82 37.33 6.00 17.49
C SER A 82 38.43 6.95 17.93
N VAL A 83 38.95 6.67 19.13
CA VAL A 83 40.11 7.31 19.78
C VAL A 83 41.42 7.06 19.05
#